data_AF-G3MH49-F1
#
_entry.id   AF-G3MH49-F1
#
_cell.length_a   1.000
_cell.length_b   1.000
_cell.length_c   1.000
_cell.angle_alpha   90.00
_cell.angle_beta   90.00
_cell.angle_gamma   90.00
#
_symmetry.space_group_name_H-M   'P 1'
#
loop_
_entity.id
_entity.type
_entity.pdbx_description
1 polymer ?
#
loop_
_entity_poly.entity_id
_entity_poly.type
_entity_poly.pdbx_seq_one_letter_code
_entity_poly.pdbx_strand_id
1 'polypeptide(L)'
;ARAAVSDLSAVLGSRRSLTLTRLTQQICDNGTGTTRRRDNPGMKKRTLKVKTKDAPSRADKLHSLAPPEVLEDLPLAISSKISMSDEELVHLSVRDLNRQLKASGLTRSEIVKMKQRRRTLKNRGYAASCRNKRLEQKDDLEGERAIVIQEISRLEEENKALEGEVDDLRSKYSTMLEYARKNGVRLPDDLNSGF
;
A
#
# COMPACT_ATOMS: atom_id res chain seq x y z
N ALA A 1 -1.38 17.99 13.53
CA ALA A 1 -1.99 16.89 12.75
C ALA A 1 -2.08 15.56 13.50
N ARG A 2 -1.15 15.18 14.39
CA ARG A 2 -1.25 13.92 15.17
C ARG A 2 -2.02 14.01 16.50
N ALA A 3 -2.25 15.22 17.03
CA ALA A 3 -2.93 15.41 18.31
C ALA A 3 -4.47 15.38 18.22
N ALA A 4 -5.06 15.45 17.03
CA ALA A 4 -6.51 15.56 16.86
C ALA A 4 -7.25 14.21 16.69
N VAL A 5 -6.51 13.08 16.63
CA VAL A 5 -7.10 11.75 16.41
C VAL A 5 -7.31 10.98 17.72
N SER A 6 -6.66 11.40 18.81
CA SER A 6 -6.84 10.78 20.14
C SER A 6 -8.11 11.26 20.87
N ASP A 7 -8.58 12.48 20.60
CA ASP A 7 -9.72 13.06 21.33
C ASP A 7 -11.09 12.53 20.84
N LEU A 8 -11.17 11.98 19.63
CA LEU A 8 -12.42 11.39 19.12
C LEU A 8 -12.74 10.02 19.74
N SER A 9 -11.76 9.34 20.36
CA SER A 9 -12.00 8.05 21.00
C SER A 9 -12.56 8.18 22.43
N ALA A 10 -12.47 9.37 23.04
CA ALA A 10 -12.90 9.61 24.41
C ALA A 10 -14.40 9.94 24.52
N VAL A 11 -15.03 10.43 23.45
CA VAL A 11 -16.44 10.87 23.46
C VAL A 11 -17.42 9.75 23.09
N LEU A 12 -16.94 8.61 22.58
CA LEU A 12 -17.78 7.47 22.16
C LEU A 12 -17.54 6.19 22.98
N GLY A 13 -17.37 6.33 24.30
CA GLY A 13 -17.68 5.22 25.23
C GLY A 13 -19.20 5.16 25.38
N SER A 14 -19.92 4.13 24.92
CA SER A 14 -20.05 2.90 25.71
C SER A 14 -20.78 1.77 24.95
N ARG A 15 -20.66 1.68 23.62
CA ARG A 15 -21.29 0.59 22.84
C ARG A 15 -20.40 0.04 21.71
N ARG A 16 -19.11 -0.16 22.00
CA ARG A 16 -18.28 -0.98 21.10
C ARG A 16 -18.70 -2.43 21.28
N SER A 17 -19.46 -2.93 20.31
CA SER A 17 -19.71 -4.37 20.17
C SER A 17 -18.38 -5.12 20.29
N LEU A 18 -18.36 -6.17 21.11
CA LEU A 18 -17.19 -7.04 21.32
C LEU A 18 -16.64 -7.57 19.98
N THR A 19 -17.45 -7.57 18.91
CA THR A 19 -17.04 -7.93 17.54
C THR A 19 -16.16 -6.89 16.87
N LEU A 20 -16.41 -5.59 17.07
CA LEU A 20 -15.67 -4.50 16.41
C LEU A 20 -14.25 -4.35 16.99
N THR A 21 -14.12 -4.56 18.30
CA THR A 21 -12.83 -4.60 19.00
C THR A 21 -12.03 -5.84 18.59
N ARG A 22 -12.70 -6.97 18.33
CA ARG A 22 -12.06 -8.20 17.87
C ARG A 22 -11.58 -8.09 16.42
N LEU A 23 -12.34 -7.41 15.55
CA LEU A 23 -11.93 -7.12 14.17
C LEU A 23 -10.74 -6.17 14.11
N THR A 24 -10.72 -5.11 14.93
CA THR A 24 -9.58 -4.18 15.00
C THR A 24 -8.31 -4.84 15.54
N GLN A 25 -8.44 -5.77 16.49
CA GLN A 25 -7.32 -6.57 16.99
C GLN A 25 -6.84 -7.60 15.96
N GLN A 26 -7.75 -8.24 15.22
CA GLN A 26 -7.41 -9.22 14.18
C GLN A 26 -6.79 -8.58 12.92
N ILE A 27 -7.06 -7.30 12.67
CA ILE A 27 -6.36 -6.47 11.67
C ILE A 27 -4.92 -6.16 12.12
N CYS A 28 -4.66 -6.01 13.43
CA CYS A 28 -3.32 -5.81 13.97
C CYS A 28 -2.50 -7.12 14.02
N ASP A 29 -3.13 -8.24 14.33
CA ASP A 29 -2.44 -9.53 14.56
C ASP A 29 -2.16 -10.30 13.25
N ASN A 30 -2.97 -10.12 12.19
CA ASN A 30 -2.70 -10.72 10.88
C ASN A 30 -1.62 -9.98 10.07
N GLY A 31 -1.13 -8.84 10.58
CA GLY A 31 -0.01 -8.09 10.02
C GLY A 31 1.38 -8.67 10.33
N THR A 32 1.48 -9.75 11.10
CA THR A 32 2.76 -10.39 11.46
C THR A 32 3.09 -11.61 10.61
N GLY A 33 2.92 -11.50 9.28
CA GLY A 33 3.61 -12.35 8.32
C GLY A 33 5.06 -11.91 8.18
N THR A 34 5.98 -12.70 8.73
CA THR A 34 7.44 -12.49 8.78
C THR A 34 8.11 -12.41 7.40
N THR A 35 7.91 -11.31 6.69
CA THR A 35 8.90 -10.84 5.70
C THR A 35 9.86 -9.92 6.44
N ARG A 36 11.16 -10.28 6.45
CA ARG A 36 12.23 -9.45 7.04
C ARG A 36 12.12 -8.02 6.51
N ARG A 37 11.51 -7.12 7.29
CA ARG A 37 11.59 -5.68 7.10
C ARG A 37 13.07 -5.31 7.22
N ARG A 38 13.73 -5.06 6.09
CA ARG A 38 14.88 -4.17 6.11
C ARG A 38 14.30 -2.77 6.20
N ASP A 39 14.24 -2.26 7.42
CA ASP A 39 14.08 -0.84 7.68
C ASP A 39 15.07 -0.09 6.80
N ASN A 40 14.56 0.75 5.92
CA ASN A 40 15.36 1.68 5.14
C ASN A 40 15.42 2.97 5.95
N PRO A 41 16.51 3.26 6.68
CA PRO A 41 16.56 4.43 7.54
C PRO A 41 16.80 5.65 6.66
N GLY A 42 15.80 6.54 6.62
CA GLY A 42 15.98 7.94 6.25
C GLY A 42 16.16 8.25 4.77
N MET A 43 15.05 8.31 4.02
CA MET A 43 14.99 9.27 2.92
C MET A 43 15.00 10.68 3.51
N LYS A 44 16.19 11.28 3.64
CA LYS A 44 16.34 12.70 3.98
C LYS A 44 15.57 13.49 2.92
N LYS A 45 14.50 14.19 3.34
CA LYS A 45 13.79 15.17 2.50
C LYS A 45 14.83 16.16 1.99
N ARG A 46 15.13 16.14 0.69
CA ARG A 46 15.91 17.22 0.06
C ARG A 46 15.04 18.46 0.08
N THR A 47 15.34 19.39 0.97
CA THR A 47 14.85 20.76 0.87
C THR A 47 15.46 21.36 -0.41
N LEU A 48 14.60 21.87 -1.29
CA LEU A 48 15.04 22.62 -2.47
C LEU A 48 15.65 23.93 -1.98
N LYS A 49 16.98 23.96 -1.90
CA LYS A 49 17.72 25.19 -1.64
C LYS A 49 17.86 25.90 -2.99
N VAL A 50 16.94 26.82 -3.27
CA VAL A 50 17.04 27.73 -4.42
C VAL A 50 18.31 28.55 -4.22
N LYS A 51 19.32 28.27 -5.03
CA LYS A 51 20.57 29.02 -5.07
C LYS A 51 20.58 29.75 -6.41
N THR A 52 20.17 31.02 -6.38
CA THR A 52 20.38 31.96 -7.47
C THR A 52 21.88 32.27 -7.53
N LYS A 53 22.61 31.52 -8.35
CA LYS A 53 23.94 31.92 -8.82
C LYS A 53 24.08 31.45 -10.26
N ASP A 54 24.42 32.40 -11.10
CA ASP A 54 24.48 32.34 -12.56
C ASP A 54 25.17 31.07 -13.06
N ALA A 55 24.39 30.18 -13.67
CA ALA A 55 24.88 29.01 -14.36
C ALA A 55 24.82 29.29 -15.86
N PRO A 56 25.90 29.03 -16.63
CA PRO A 56 25.91 29.31 -18.06
C PRO A 56 24.84 28.48 -18.78
N SER A 57 24.21 29.11 -19.77
CA SER A 57 23.10 28.58 -20.55
C SER A 57 23.41 27.20 -21.13
N ARG A 58 22.46 26.28 -20.98
CA ARG A 58 22.49 24.87 -21.43
C ARG A 58 22.54 24.71 -22.96
N ALA A 59 22.64 25.81 -23.72
CA ALA A 59 22.61 25.82 -25.17
C ALA A 59 23.98 25.57 -25.83
N ASP A 60 25.11 25.85 -25.18
CA ASP A 60 26.45 25.76 -25.81
C ASP A 60 27.09 24.37 -25.77
N LYS A 61 26.34 23.32 -25.40
CA LYS A 61 26.83 21.93 -25.40
C LYS A 61 26.27 21.08 -26.53
N LEU A 62 25.95 21.73 -27.66
CA LEU A 62 25.45 21.07 -28.87
C LEU A 62 26.52 20.82 -29.94
N HIS A 63 27.79 21.10 -29.67
CA HIS A 63 28.94 20.72 -30.52
C HIS A 63 29.96 19.91 -29.71
N SER A 64 29.58 18.68 -29.39
CA SER A 64 30.45 17.51 -29.36
C SER A 64 29.57 16.27 -29.16
N LEU A 65 28.58 16.11 -30.04
CA LEU A 65 27.91 14.84 -30.24
C LEU A 65 28.88 13.94 -31.00
N ALA A 66 29.93 13.49 -30.30
CA ALA A 66 30.42 12.16 -30.58
C ALA A 66 29.19 11.25 -30.46
N PRO A 67 28.86 10.45 -31.48
CA PRO A 67 27.78 9.48 -31.39
C PRO A 67 27.92 8.76 -30.05
N PRO A 68 26.83 8.51 -29.30
CA PRO A 68 26.94 7.68 -28.11
C PRO A 68 27.60 6.41 -28.60
N GLU A 69 28.86 6.20 -28.18
CA GLU A 69 29.58 4.99 -28.51
C GLU A 69 28.60 3.90 -28.21
N VAL A 70 28.32 3.18 -29.29
CA VAL A 70 27.58 1.95 -29.38
C VAL A 70 27.63 1.32 -27.99
N LEU A 71 26.45 0.99 -27.45
CA LEU A 71 26.35 -0.02 -26.41
C LEU A 71 26.82 -1.33 -27.06
N GLU A 72 28.12 -1.38 -27.35
CA GLU A 72 28.81 -2.37 -28.13
C GLU A 72 28.79 -3.57 -27.21
N ASP A 73 28.20 -4.64 -27.74
CA ASP A 73 28.15 -5.93 -27.09
C ASP A 73 29.52 -6.28 -26.53
N LEU A 74 29.69 -6.12 -25.22
CA LEU A 74 30.60 -7.01 -24.52
C LEU A 74 30.04 -7.53 -23.19
N PRO A 75 29.22 -8.58 -23.31
CA PRO A 75 28.94 -9.51 -22.23
C PRO A 75 29.24 -10.99 -22.59
N LEU A 76 29.89 -11.33 -23.71
CA LEU A 76 30.38 -12.70 -23.93
C LEU A 76 31.89 -12.80 -23.71
N ALA A 77 32.72 -12.01 -24.40
CA ALA A 77 34.18 -12.17 -24.31
C ALA A 77 34.77 -12.01 -22.88
N ILE A 78 34.24 -11.09 -22.06
CA ILE A 78 34.70 -10.91 -20.66
C ILE A 78 34.10 -11.99 -19.74
N SER A 79 32.87 -12.42 -19.97
CA SER A 79 32.23 -13.55 -19.28
C SER A 79 32.83 -14.90 -19.68
N SER A 80 33.50 -14.98 -20.82
CA SER A 80 34.24 -16.19 -21.23
C SER A 80 35.60 -16.25 -20.54
N LYS A 81 36.25 -15.10 -20.26
CA LYS A 81 37.50 -15.03 -19.47
C LYS A 81 37.28 -15.41 -18.00
N ILE A 82 36.11 -15.08 -17.45
CA ILE A 82 35.70 -15.51 -16.11
C ILE A 82 34.40 -16.26 -16.32
N SER A 83 34.45 -17.59 -16.38
CA SER A 83 33.30 -18.49 -16.53
C SER A 83 32.20 -18.20 -15.50
N MET A 84 31.44 -17.14 -15.70
CA MET A 84 30.45 -16.57 -14.81
C MET A 84 29.23 -16.27 -15.64
N SER A 85 28.13 -16.89 -15.24
CA SER A 85 26.81 -16.62 -15.80
C SER A 85 26.24 -15.29 -15.29
N ASP A 86 25.24 -14.79 -16.01
CA ASP A 86 24.49 -13.60 -15.59
C ASP A 86 23.74 -13.81 -14.27
N GLU A 87 23.27 -15.03 -14.04
CA GLU A 87 22.59 -15.42 -12.81
C GLU A 87 23.53 -15.34 -11.61
N GLU A 88 24.69 -16.01 -11.68
CA GLU A 88 25.73 -15.93 -10.65
C GLU A 88 26.18 -14.47 -10.41
N LEU A 89 26.38 -13.70 -11.48
CA LEU A 89 26.80 -12.30 -11.41
C LEU A 89 25.83 -11.43 -10.59
N VAL A 90 24.52 -11.66 -10.73
CA VAL A 90 23.50 -10.93 -9.96
C VAL A 90 23.49 -11.36 -8.49
N HIS A 91 23.64 -12.65 -8.23
CA HIS A 91 23.54 -13.27 -6.89
C HIS A 91 24.74 -13.05 -5.97
N LEU A 92 25.97 -12.93 -6.50
CA LEU A 92 27.17 -12.70 -5.69
C LEU A 92 27.05 -11.52 -4.73
N SER A 93 27.59 -11.56 -3.52
CA SER A 93 27.67 -10.35 -2.70
C SER A 93 28.59 -9.29 -3.35
N VAL A 94 28.52 -8.03 -2.92
CA VAL A 94 29.45 -6.99 -3.42
C VAL A 94 30.90 -7.34 -3.08
N ARG A 95 31.14 -7.95 -1.91
CA ARG A 95 32.47 -8.37 -1.47
C ARG A 95 33.00 -9.51 -2.34
N ASP A 96 32.17 -10.53 -2.56
CA ASP A 96 32.57 -11.71 -3.35
C ASP A 96 32.78 -11.36 -4.82
N LEU A 97 31.91 -10.53 -5.40
CA LEU A 97 32.12 -10.01 -6.76
C LEU A 97 33.46 -9.28 -6.87
N ASN A 98 33.75 -8.36 -5.95
CA ASN A 98 35.00 -7.59 -6.03
C ASN A 98 36.23 -8.48 -5.85
N ARG A 99 36.16 -9.54 -5.01
CA ARG A 99 37.24 -10.51 -4.84
C ARG A 99 37.47 -11.29 -6.14
N GLN A 100 36.40 -11.85 -6.71
CA GLN A 100 36.47 -12.67 -7.91
C GLN A 100 36.93 -11.87 -9.14
N LEU A 101 36.44 -10.63 -9.32
CA LEU A 101 36.87 -9.76 -10.41
C LEU A 101 38.34 -9.30 -10.32
N LYS A 102 38.92 -9.27 -9.12
CA LYS A 102 40.35 -8.95 -8.92
C LYS A 102 41.25 -10.17 -9.08
N ALA A 103 40.79 -11.35 -8.66
CA ALA A 103 41.54 -12.60 -8.75
C ALA A 103 41.60 -13.17 -10.18
N SER A 104 40.72 -12.72 -11.07
CA SER A 104 40.57 -13.20 -12.45
C SER A 104 41.49 -12.52 -13.46
N GLY A 105 42.40 -11.65 -13.02
CA GLY A 105 43.38 -11.01 -13.92
C GLY A 105 42.78 -10.02 -14.92
N LEU A 106 41.53 -9.57 -14.70
CA LEU A 106 40.91 -8.55 -15.55
C LEU A 106 41.59 -7.19 -15.44
N THR A 107 41.59 -6.47 -16.55
CA THR A 107 41.98 -5.06 -16.57
C THR A 107 40.95 -4.18 -15.86
N ARG A 108 41.36 -2.97 -15.49
CA ARG A 108 40.48 -2.04 -14.77
C ARG A 108 39.21 -1.69 -15.54
N SER A 109 39.30 -1.55 -16.86
CA SER A 109 38.16 -1.26 -17.75
C SER A 109 37.17 -2.42 -17.81
N GLU A 110 37.65 -3.66 -17.90
CA GLU A 110 36.82 -4.87 -17.91
C GLU A 110 36.07 -5.05 -16.58
N ILE A 111 36.72 -4.78 -15.44
CA ILE A 111 36.07 -4.78 -14.12
C ILE A 111 34.91 -3.77 -14.07
N VAL A 112 35.10 -2.58 -14.63
CA VAL A 112 34.04 -1.55 -14.69
C VAL A 112 32.88 -2.03 -15.57
N LYS A 113 33.16 -2.63 -16.74
CA LYS A 113 32.14 -3.22 -17.62
C LYS A 113 31.33 -4.31 -16.89
N MET A 114 31.98 -5.21 -16.16
CA MET A 114 31.27 -6.26 -15.38
C MET A 114 30.37 -5.68 -14.28
N LYS A 115 30.83 -4.62 -13.58
CA LYS A 115 29.99 -3.92 -12.59
C LYS A 115 28.78 -3.23 -13.24
N GLN A 116 28.98 -2.62 -14.41
CA GLN A 116 27.90 -1.98 -15.15
C GLN A 116 26.89 -3.01 -15.67
N ARG A 117 27.35 -4.15 -16.18
CA ARG A 117 26.49 -5.28 -16.56
C ARG A 117 25.65 -5.76 -15.39
N ARG A 118 26.28 -6.02 -14.24
CA ARG A 118 25.57 -6.40 -13.01
C ARG A 118 24.50 -5.37 -12.61
N ARG A 119 24.81 -4.08 -12.68
CA ARG A 119 23.86 -3.00 -12.36
C ARG A 119 22.64 -3.06 -13.29
N THR A 120 22.88 -3.25 -14.59
CA THR A 120 21.83 -3.36 -15.61
C THR A 120 20.91 -4.56 -15.34
N LEU A 121 21.49 -5.73 -15.04
CA LEU A 121 20.74 -6.95 -14.71
C LEU A 121 19.92 -6.78 -13.42
N LYS A 122 20.51 -6.21 -12.35
CA LYS A 122 19.77 -5.93 -11.12
C LYS A 122 18.62 -4.95 -11.34
N ASN A 123 18.84 -3.89 -12.11
CA ASN A 123 17.81 -2.93 -12.45
C ASN A 123 16.66 -3.57 -13.24
N ARG A 124 16.96 -4.52 -14.14
CA ARG A 124 15.95 -5.33 -14.82
C ARG A 124 15.07 -6.09 -13.82
N GLY A 125 15.70 -6.77 -12.85
CA GLY A 125 14.98 -7.43 -11.75
C GLY A 125 14.14 -6.48 -10.92
N TYR A 126 14.70 -5.31 -10.54
CA TYR A 126 13.97 -4.30 -9.77
C TYR A 126 12.76 -3.73 -10.53
N ALA A 127 12.85 -3.56 -11.84
CA ALA A 127 11.71 -3.13 -12.65
C ALA A 127 10.57 -4.15 -12.64
N ALA A 128 10.89 -5.44 -12.76
CA ALA A 128 9.92 -6.52 -12.65
C ALA A 128 9.27 -6.56 -11.26
N SER A 129 10.08 -6.60 -10.19
CA SER A 129 9.57 -6.59 -8.81
C SER A 129 8.74 -5.34 -8.51
N CYS A 130 9.09 -4.18 -9.06
CA CYS A 130 8.31 -2.95 -8.91
C CYS A 130 6.93 -3.05 -9.56
N ARG A 131 6.83 -3.67 -10.74
CA ARG A 131 5.54 -3.93 -11.40
C ARG A 131 4.71 -4.92 -10.59
N ASN A 132 5.29 -6.04 -10.17
CA ASN A 132 4.60 -7.06 -9.38
C ASN A 132 4.05 -6.47 -8.08
N LYS A 133 4.87 -5.72 -7.32
CA LYS A 133 4.44 -5.08 -6.08
C LYS A 133 3.31 -4.07 -6.29
N ARG A 134 3.27 -3.40 -7.44
CA ARG A 134 2.19 -2.46 -7.77
C ARG A 134 0.90 -3.19 -8.12
N LEU A 135 1.00 -4.33 -8.81
CA LEU A 135 -0.15 -5.18 -9.10
C LEU A 135 -0.70 -5.78 -7.81
N GLU A 136 0.15 -6.39 -6.98
CA GLU A 136 -0.22 -6.92 -5.66
C GLU A 136 -0.93 -5.87 -4.80
N GLN A 137 -0.37 -4.65 -4.69
CA GLN A 137 -1.01 -3.56 -3.95
C GLN A 137 -2.38 -3.17 -4.53
N LYS A 138 -2.53 -3.22 -5.86
CA LYS A 138 -3.80 -2.93 -6.50
C LYS A 138 -4.82 -4.03 -6.17
N ASP A 139 -4.42 -5.29 -6.30
CA ASP A 139 -5.27 -6.45 -6.05
C ASP A 139 -5.71 -6.50 -4.57
N ASP A 140 -4.81 -6.16 -3.64
CA ASP A 140 -5.13 -6.03 -2.20
C ASP A 140 -6.22 -4.98 -1.97
N LEU A 141 -6.07 -3.78 -2.56
CA LEU A 141 -7.04 -2.70 -2.44
C LEU A 141 -8.39 -3.05 -3.09
N GLU A 142 -8.37 -3.80 -4.20
CA GLU A 142 -9.59 -4.30 -4.85
C GLU A 142 -10.30 -5.34 -3.96
N GLY A 143 -9.55 -6.21 -3.29
CA GLY A 143 -10.06 -7.17 -2.31
C GLY A 143 -10.67 -6.48 -1.09
N GLU A 144 -9.97 -5.51 -0.50
CA GLU A 144 -10.49 -4.69 0.61
C GLU A 144 -11.78 -3.97 0.22
N ARG A 145 -11.81 -3.35 -0.96
CA ARG A 145 -13.00 -2.69 -1.49
C ARG A 145 -14.17 -3.66 -1.63
N ALA A 146 -13.93 -4.88 -2.13
CA ALA A 146 -14.98 -5.89 -2.29
C ALA A 146 -15.59 -6.31 -0.94
N ILE A 147 -14.75 -6.51 0.09
CA ILE A 147 -15.21 -6.83 1.45
C ILE A 147 -16.08 -5.70 2.01
N VAL A 148 -15.64 -4.45 1.89
CA VAL A 148 -16.40 -3.30 2.39
C VAL A 148 -17.74 -3.16 1.68
N ILE A 149 -17.80 -3.36 0.36
CA ILE A 149 -19.05 -3.32 -0.39
C ILE A 149 -20.02 -4.41 0.08
N GLN A 150 -19.52 -5.63 0.29
CA GLN A 150 -20.34 -6.73 0.80
C GLN A 150 -20.93 -6.40 2.19
N GLU A 151 -20.13 -5.78 3.05
CA GLU A 151 -20.58 -5.37 4.38
C GLU A 151 -21.62 -4.25 4.33
N ILE A 152 -21.46 -3.28 3.43
CA ILE A 152 -22.48 -2.23 3.20
C ILE A 152 -23.80 -2.89 2.79
N SER A 153 -23.79 -3.78 1.80
CA SER A 153 -25.01 -4.45 1.34
C SER A 153 -25.68 -5.26 2.46
N ARG A 154 -24.89 -5.96 3.28
CA ARG A 154 -25.39 -6.69 4.45
C ARG A 154 -26.10 -5.77 5.45
N LEU A 155 -25.47 -4.63 5.77
CA LEU A 155 -26.04 -3.65 6.70
C LEU A 155 -27.27 -2.94 6.12
N GLU A 156 -27.31 -2.69 4.82
CA GLU A 156 -28.49 -2.13 4.15
C GLU A 156 -29.69 -3.09 4.22
N GLU A 157 -29.46 -4.38 4.01
CA GLU A 157 -30.50 -5.41 4.17
C GLU A 157 -31.00 -5.52 5.61
N GLU A 158 -30.08 -5.52 6.59
CA GLU A 158 -30.42 -5.56 8.01
C GLU A 158 -31.20 -4.31 8.44
N ASN A 159 -30.78 -3.13 7.98
CA ASN A 159 -31.47 -1.89 8.29
C ASN A 159 -32.88 -1.87 7.69
N LYS A 160 -33.04 -2.32 6.45
CA LYS A 160 -34.37 -2.46 5.82
C LYS A 160 -35.28 -3.43 6.57
N ALA A 161 -34.74 -4.53 7.07
CA ALA A 161 -35.51 -5.47 7.89
C ALA A 161 -35.99 -4.81 9.19
N LEU A 162 -35.11 -4.08 9.87
CA LEU A 162 -35.43 -3.34 11.11
C LEU A 162 -36.46 -2.23 10.87
N GLU A 163 -36.35 -1.48 9.77
CA GLU A 163 -37.36 -0.49 9.37
C GLU A 163 -38.74 -1.15 9.22
N GLY A 164 -38.81 -2.32 8.58
CA GLY A 164 -40.04 -3.10 8.47
C GLY A 164 -40.59 -3.54 9.83
N GLU A 165 -39.73 -4.00 10.74
CA GLU A 165 -40.14 -4.37 12.11
C GLU A 165 -40.70 -3.16 12.88
N VAL A 166 -40.09 -1.99 12.74
CA VAL A 166 -40.56 -0.73 13.35
C VAL A 166 -41.93 -0.35 12.80
N ASP A 167 -42.13 -0.42 11.48
CA ASP A 167 -43.42 -0.10 10.85
C ASP A 167 -44.53 -1.08 11.27
N ASP A 168 -44.22 -2.37 11.35
CA ASP A 168 -45.13 -3.39 11.85
C ASP A 168 -45.54 -3.15 13.31
N LEU A 169 -44.58 -2.80 14.17
CA LEU A 169 -44.84 -2.48 15.57
C LEU A 169 -45.67 -1.20 15.71
N ARG A 170 -45.38 -0.16 14.91
CA ARG A 170 -46.17 1.08 14.86
C ARG A 170 -47.61 0.81 14.43
N SER A 171 -47.81 -0.03 13.41
CA SER A 171 -49.15 -0.42 12.93
C SER A 171 -49.96 -1.17 14.00
N LYS A 172 -49.33 -2.16 14.66
CA LYS A 172 -49.94 -2.93 15.76
C LYS A 172 -50.30 -2.02 16.94
N TYR A 173 -49.39 -1.12 17.32
CA TYR A 173 -49.62 -0.16 18.40
C TYR A 173 -50.78 0.80 18.09
N SER A 174 -50.80 1.36 16.88
CA SER A 174 -51.87 2.24 16.43
C SER A 174 -53.24 1.56 16.45
N THR A 175 -53.33 0.32 15.93
CA THR A 175 -54.56 -0.49 15.96
C THR A 175 -55.08 -0.71 17.38
N MET A 176 -54.18 -1.03 18.32
CA MET A 176 -54.53 -1.24 19.72
C MET A 176 -54.98 0.05 20.41
N LEU A 177 -54.34 1.18 20.13
CA LEU A 177 -54.77 2.49 20.62
C LEU A 177 -56.17 2.85 20.11
N GLU A 178 -56.44 2.65 18.82
CA GLU A 178 -57.77 2.89 18.26
C GLU A 178 -58.84 2.02 18.92
N TYR A 179 -58.54 0.73 19.16
CA TYR A 179 -59.43 -0.17 19.86
C TYR A 179 -59.72 0.30 21.30
N ALA A 180 -58.69 0.67 22.06
CA ALA A 180 -58.84 1.18 23.42
C ALA A 180 -59.69 2.46 23.47
N ARG A 181 -59.49 3.39 22.53
CA ARG A 181 -60.29 4.62 22.39
C ARG A 181 -61.75 4.31 22.08
N LYS A 182 -62.03 3.39 21.13
CA LYS A 182 -63.39 2.98 20.76
C LYS A 182 -64.15 2.35 21.93
N ASN A 183 -63.45 1.63 22.81
CA ASN A 183 -64.03 0.99 23.98
C ASN A 183 -64.04 1.88 25.24
N GLY A 184 -63.72 3.18 25.12
CA GLY A 184 -63.78 4.12 26.23
C GLY A 184 -62.73 3.89 27.33
N VAL A 185 -61.65 3.16 27.02
CA VAL A 185 -60.54 2.94 27.96
C VAL A 185 -59.78 4.25 28.12
N ARG A 186 -59.69 4.76 29.36
CA ARG A 186 -58.88 5.94 29.70
C ARG A 186 -57.40 5.62 29.48
N LEU A 187 -56.78 6.29 28.51
CA LEU A 187 -55.36 6.17 28.20
C LEU A 187 -54.59 7.35 28.80
N PRO A 188 -53.40 7.12 29.39
CA PRO A 188 -52.44 8.18 29.76
C PRO A 188 -52.08 9.08 28.58
N ASP A 189 -51.88 10.39 28.85
CA ASP A 189 -51.59 11.39 27.81
C ASP A 189 -50.28 11.12 27.05
N ASP A 190 -49.30 10.49 27.72
CA ASP A 190 -48.01 10.10 27.12
C ASP A 190 -48.13 9.05 26.01
N LEU A 191 -49.25 8.30 25.97
CA LEU A 191 -49.53 7.32 24.92
C LEU A 191 -50.29 7.94 23.73
N ASN A 192 -50.69 9.20 23.83
CA ASN A 192 -51.33 9.95 22.74
C ASN A 192 -50.32 10.71 21.88
N SER A 193 -49.13 11.00 22.40
CA SER A 193 -47.98 11.44 21.59
C SER A 193 -47.42 10.23 20.86
N GLY A 194 -47.76 10.08 19.57
CA GLY A 194 -47.26 8.99 18.75
C GLY A 194 -45.73 8.89 18.73
N PHE A 195 -45.23 7.69 18.40
CA PHE A 195 -43.83 7.40 18.10
C PHE A 195 -43.31 8.07 16.83
#